data_AF-A0A8C0G871-F1
#
_entry.id   AF-A0A8C0G871-F1
#
_cell.length_a   1.000
_cell.length_b   1.000
_cell.length_c   1.000
_cell.angle_alpha   90.00
_cell.angle_beta   90.00
_cell.angle_gamma   90.00
#
_symmetry.space_group_name_H-M   'P 1'
#
loop_
_entity.id
_entity.type
_entity.pdbx_description
1 polymer ?
#
loop_
_entity_poly.entity_id
_entity_poly.type
_entity_poly.pdbx_seq_one_letter_code
_entity_poly.pdbx_strand_id
1 'polypeptide(L)'
;MAAPMRRAWLGLLRAARSYHAPPPRRRPGGVYRPDPDDPLTPAWQLEPAYEAKLYGRHGSASGVDPARLWPSPEKLQELEAEEREWFPGLREMEAALDKKEQEEERQVRREEKLIAANMAKMPQMIEDWRREKAARKEKEREDKARRERLLAEAQERFGHKVDHRSVKFQELVQEMEKKQRKELKLKKKQLKEEAKKKAAAADPEPVPVSAGAAEPA
;
A
#
# COMPACT_ATOMS: atom_id res chain seq x y z
N MET A 1 56.97 -7.52 113.52
CA MET A 1 55.50 -7.56 113.41
C MET A 1 55.09 -6.88 112.11
N ALA A 2 54.14 -7.50 111.38
CA ALA A 2 53.43 -7.05 110.17
C ALA A 2 54.11 -7.23 108.80
N ALA A 3 53.71 -8.31 108.11
CA ALA A 3 53.84 -8.51 106.67
C ALA A 3 52.52 -8.10 105.97
N PRO A 4 52.56 -7.54 104.74
CA PRO A 4 51.38 -7.52 103.87
C PRO A 4 51.47 -8.57 102.75
N MET A 5 50.42 -9.39 102.69
CA MET A 5 50.16 -10.47 101.75
C MET A 5 50.22 -10.00 100.29
N ARG A 6 51.05 -10.65 99.47
CA ARG A 6 50.92 -10.64 98.01
C ARG A 6 49.89 -11.69 97.61
N ARG A 7 48.69 -11.27 97.22
CA ARG A 7 47.68 -12.15 96.61
C ARG A 7 48.19 -12.64 95.26
N ALA A 8 48.66 -13.89 95.24
CA ALA A 8 48.90 -14.65 94.03
C ALA A 8 47.55 -14.99 93.40
N TRP A 9 47.23 -14.36 92.27
CA TRP A 9 46.18 -14.84 91.38
C TRP A 9 46.77 -15.96 90.54
N LEU A 10 46.66 -17.18 91.04
CA LEU A 10 46.93 -18.41 90.31
C LEU A 10 46.10 -18.42 89.02
N GLY A 11 46.81 -18.58 87.91
CA GLY A 11 46.26 -18.62 86.55
C GLY A 11 45.24 -19.74 86.39
N LEU A 12 43.96 -19.36 86.37
CA LEU A 12 42.89 -20.10 85.73
C LEU A 12 42.73 -19.62 84.30
N LEU A 13 43.64 -20.03 83.42
CA LEU A 13 43.38 -20.04 81.98
C LEU A 13 43.59 -21.46 81.48
N ARG A 14 42.59 -22.29 81.80
CA ARG A 14 41.83 -23.08 80.82
C ARG A 14 42.66 -23.48 79.61
N ALA A 15 43.02 -24.77 79.54
CA ALA A 15 43.62 -25.41 78.38
C ALA A 15 42.78 -25.13 77.11
N ALA A 16 43.08 -24.01 76.43
CA ALA A 16 42.60 -23.75 75.09
C ALA A 16 43.42 -24.68 74.19
N ARG A 17 42.80 -25.74 73.67
CA ARG A 17 43.41 -26.52 72.60
C ARG A 17 43.76 -25.54 71.48
N SER A 18 45.05 -25.27 71.28
CA SER A 18 45.54 -24.40 70.22
C SER A 18 45.38 -25.12 68.89
N TYR A 19 44.16 -25.14 68.35
CA TYR A 19 43.93 -25.59 66.99
C TYR A 19 44.49 -24.53 66.06
N HIS A 20 45.58 -24.86 65.37
CA HIS A 20 46.10 -24.00 64.32
C HIS A 20 45.10 -23.99 63.17
N ALA A 21 44.54 -22.82 62.86
CA ALA A 21 43.67 -22.70 61.70
C ALA A 21 44.48 -23.00 60.43
N PRO A 22 43.91 -23.75 59.46
CA PRO A 22 44.55 -23.95 58.17
C PRO A 22 44.74 -22.60 57.47
N PRO A 23 45.77 -22.46 56.62
CA PRO A 23 46.03 -21.21 55.93
C PRO A 23 44.83 -20.80 55.05
N PRO A 24 44.57 -19.49 54.91
CA PRO A 24 43.47 -19.01 54.09
C PRO A 24 43.70 -19.40 52.62
N ARG A 25 42.64 -19.84 51.95
CA ARG A 25 42.68 -20.18 50.52
C ARG A 25 42.89 -18.91 49.70
N ARG A 26 44.11 -18.72 49.18
CA ARG A 26 44.44 -17.64 48.24
C ARG A 26 44.25 -18.15 46.82
N ARG A 27 43.94 -17.25 45.89
CA ARG A 27 44.04 -17.58 44.46
C ARG A 27 45.51 -17.90 44.16
N PRO A 28 45.80 -18.97 43.42
CA PRO A 28 47.17 -19.26 43.02
C PRO A 28 47.75 -18.04 42.30
N GLY A 29 48.95 -17.64 42.70
CA GLY A 29 49.69 -16.59 42.03
C GLY A 29 50.25 -17.09 40.70
N GLY A 30 50.43 -16.18 39.75
CA GLY A 30 50.99 -16.50 38.44
C GLY A 30 49.96 -16.73 37.35
N VAL A 31 50.48 -17.02 36.16
CA VAL A 31 49.71 -17.23 34.93
C VAL A 31 49.49 -18.73 34.79
N TYR A 32 48.23 -19.17 34.81
CA TYR A 32 47.88 -20.57 34.57
C TYR A 32 47.93 -20.84 33.06
N ARG A 33 48.74 -21.81 32.65
CA ARG A 33 48.85 -22.27 31.26
C ARG A 33 48.51 -23.77 31.24
N PRO A 34 47.44 -24.17 30.54
CA PRO A 34 47.06 -25.58 30.47
C PRO A 34 48.01 -26.36 29.57
N ASP A 35 48.10 -27.67 29.81
CA ASP A 35 48.84 -28.59 28.95
C ASP A 35 47.99 -28.90 27.69
N PRO A 36 48.56 -28.74 26.47
CA PRO A 36 47.81 -28.93 25.22
C PRO A 36 47.51 -30.41 24.94
N ASP A 37 48.31 -31.33 25.49
CA ASP A 37 48.19 -32.76 25.27
C ASP A 37 47.27 -33.46 26.30
N ASP A 38 46.79 -32.73 27.31
CA ASP A 38 45.88 -33.26 28.33
C ASP A 38 44.43 -33.29 27.81
N PRO A 39 43.78 -34.46 27.71
CA PRO A 39 42.39 -34.56 27.26
C PRO A 39 41.38 -33.93 28.24
N LEU A 40 41.78 -33.66 29.49
CA LEU A 40 40.92 -33.00 30.48
C LEU A 40 40.88 -31.48 30.28
N THR A 41 41.78 -30.92 29.48
CA THR A 41 41.81 -29.49 29.18
C THR A 41 40.64 -29.12 28.26
N PRO A 42 39.77 -28.18 28.66
CA PRO A 42 38.70 -27.68 27.78
C PRO A 42 39.27 -26.99 26.54
N ALA A 43 38.71 -27.29 25.37
CA ALA A 43 39.18 -26.77 24.07
C ALA A 43 39.28 -25.22 24.03
N TRP A 44 38.35 -24.50 24.66
CA TRP A 44 38.37 -23.04 24.70
C TRP A 44 39.59 -22.44 25.43
N GLN A 45 40.27 -23.21 26.30
CA GLN A 45 41.49 -22.76 26.97
C GLN A 45 42.73 -22.87 26.06
N LEU A 46 42.63 -23.65 24.99
CA LEU A 46 43.68 -23.80 23.98
C LEU A 46 43.52 -22.79 22.83
N GLU A 47 42.38 -22.11 22.76
CA GLU A 47 42.10 -21.13 21.72
C GLU A 47 42.90 -19.82 21.92
N PRO A 48 43.20 -19.10 20.83
CA PRO A 48 43.85 -17.78 20.89
C PRO A 48 43.09 -16.76 21.76
N ALA A 49 41.76 -16.91 21.89
CA ALA A 49 40.93 -16.08 22.74
C ALA A 49 41.31 -16.18 24.22
N TYR A 50 41.75 -17.36 24.69
CA TYR A 50 42.23 -17.55 26.05
C TYR A 50 43.58 -16.87 26.28
N GLU A 51 44.50 -16.97 25.32
CA GLU A 51 45.78 -16.26 25.35
C GLU A 51 45.57 -14.74 25.41
N ALA A 52 44.65 -14.20 24.61
CA ALA A 52 44.28 -12.78 24.65
C ALA A 52 43.70 -12.36 26.02
N LYS A 53 42.89 -13.22 26.64
CA LYS A 53 42.35 -12.99 27.99
C LYS A 53 43.43 -13.00 29.07
N LEU A 54 44.41 -13.90 28.96
CA LEU A 54 45.56 -13.94 29.86
C LEU A 54 46.43 -12.69 29.71
N TYR A 55 46.70 -12.27 28.48
CA TYR A 55 47.44 -11.04 28.20
C TYR A 55 46.69 -9.80 28.71
N GLY A 56 45.37 -9.73 28.53
CA GLY A 56 44.56 -8.63 29.09
C GLY A 56 44.58 -8.57 30.62
N ARG A 57 44.72 -9.70 31.31
CA ARG A 57 44.73 -9.78 32.78
C ARG A 57 46.11 -9.58 33.41
N HIS A 58 47.15 -10.11 32.79
CA HIS A 58 48.51 -10.15 33.34
C HIS A 58 49.52 -9.32 32.53
N GLY A 59 49.10 -8.70 31.43
CA GLY A 59 49.97 -7.94 30.53
C GLY A 59 51.05 -8.82 29.90
N SER A 60 52.21 -8.23 29.69
CA SER A 60 53.41 -8.91 29.17
C SER A 60 53.93 -10.03 30.09
N ALA A 61 53.57 -10.01 31.39
CA ALA A 61 53.93 -11.09 32.31
C ALA A 61 53.25 -12.43 31.97
N SER A 62 52.24 -12.41 31.09
CA SER A 62 51.61 -13.62 30.55
C SER A 62 52.50 -14.41 29.60
N GLY A 63 53.55 -13.79 29.02
CA GLY A 63 54.44 -14.43 28.04
C GLY A 63 53.78 -14.70 26.69
N VAL A 64 52.58 -14.17 26.44
CA VAL A 64 51.91 -14.21 25.14
C VAL A 64 52.52 -13.14 24.23
N ASP A 65 52.85 -13.51 22.99
CA ASP A 65 53.33 -12.58 21.97
C ASP A 65 52.21 -11.62 21.55
N PRO A 66 52.37 -10.29 21.72
CA PRO A 66 51.36 -9.32 21.30
C PRO A 66 51.02 -9.37 19.81
N ALA A 67 51.95 -9.82 18.95
CA ALA A 67 51.70 -9.93 17.51
C ALA A 67 50.58 -10.94 17.19
N ARG A 68 50.46 -12.00 17.99
CA ARG A 68 49.45 -13.06 17.83
C ARG A 68 48.03 -12.63 18.21
N LEU A 69 47.89 -11.49 18.89
CA LEU A 69 46.59 -10.92 19.27
C LEU A 69 45.87 -10.29 18.09
N TRP A 70 46.61 -9.83 17.09
CA TRP A 70 46.04 -9.31 15.85
C TRP A 70 45.50 -10.45 14.99
N PRO A 71 44.41 -10.22 14.23
CA PRO A 71 43.90 -11.22 13.29
C PRO A 71 44.99 -11.68 12.31
N SER A 72 44.93 -12.95 11.90
CA SER A 72 45.74 -13.41 10.78
C SER A 72 45.30 -12.70 9.49
N PRO A 73 46.18 -12.59 8.48
CA PRO A 73 45.84 -11.95 7.21
C PRO A 73 44.58 -12.55 6.54
N GLU A 74 44.38 -13.86 6.65
CA GLU A 74 43.18 -14.55 6.15
C GLU A 74 41.91 -14.09 6.87
N LYS A 75 41.94 -14.07 8.21
CA LYS A 75 40.80 -13.58 9.02
C LYS A 75 40.52 -12.10 8.79
N LEU A 76 41.57 -11.30 8.55
CA LEU A 76 41.40 -9.89 8.23
C LEU A 76 40.65 -9.70 6.90
N GLN A 77 40.97 -10.50 5.88
CA GLN A 77 40.26 -10.47 4.59
C GLN A 77 38.81 -10.93 4.73
N GLU A 78 38.53 -11.94 5.54
CA GLU A 78 37.16 -12.38 5.85
C GLU A 78 36.36 -11.25 6.50
N LEU A 79 36.94 -10.61 7.53
CA LEU A 79 36.30 -9.48 8.22
C LEU A 79 36.07 -8.28 7.30
N GLU A 80 37.04 -7.94 6.43
CA GLU A 80 36.87 -6.87 5.45
C GLU A 80 35.78 -7.20 4.41
N ALA A 81 35.67 -8.46 4.00
CA ALA A 81 34.65 -8.89 3.05
C ALA A 81 33.25 -8.85 3.69
N GLU A 82 33.12 -9.32 4.93
CA GLU A 82 31.88 -9.20 5.70
C GLU A 82 31.50 -7.73 5.91
N GLU A 83 32.47 -6.87 6.24
CA GLU A 83 32.20 -5.45 6.45
C GLU A 83 31.70 -4.78 5.18
N ARG A 84 32.32 -5.06 4.03
CA ARG A 84 31.88 -4.50 2.74
C ARG A 84 30.50 -4.98 2.30
N GLU A 85 30.14 -6.22 2.60
CA GLU A 85 28.84 -6.78 2.23
C GLU A 85 27.71 -6.19 3.10
N TRP A 86 27.92 -6.11 4.41
CA TRP A 86 26.86 -5.73 5.36
C TRP A 86 26.84 -4.25 5.70
N PHE A 87 27.98 -3.58 5.66
CA PHE A 87 28.14 -2.18 6.05
C PHE A 87 28.60 -1.35 4.84
N PRO A 88 27.66 -0.92 3.97
CA PRO A 88 28.00 -0.08 2.84
C PRO A 88 28.58 1.26 3.29
N GLY A 89 29.31 1.91 2.38
CA GLY A 89 29.92 3.21 2.66
C GLY A 89 28.87 4.32 2.83
N LEU A 90 29.19 5.35 3.60
CA LEU A 90 28.28 6.50 3.83
C LEU A 90 27.75 7.10 2.52
N ARG A 91 28.62 7.26 1.51
CA ARG A 91 28.25 7.80 0.21
C ARG A 91 27.24 6.94 -0.55
N GLU A 92 27.34 5.62 -0.39
CA GLU A 92 26.41 4.68 -1.03
C GLU A 92 25.04 4.76 -0.35
N MET A 93 25.03 4.92 0.98
CA MET A 93 23.81 5.14 1.75
C MET A 93 23.14 6.47 1.35
N GLU A 94 23.89 7.57 1.27
CA GLU A 94 23.39 8.88 0.82
C GLU A 94 22.78 8.77 -0.58
N ALA A 95 23.50 8.17 -1.53
CA ALA A 95 23.00 7.98 -2.90
C ALA A 95 21.76 7.08 -2.96
N ALA A 96 21.62 6.11 -2.06
CA ALA A 96 20.42 5.27 -1.97
C ALA A 96 19.23 6.04 -1.41
N LEU A 97 19.44 6.93 -0.42
CA LEU A 97 18.41 7.80 0.12
C LEU A 97 17.94 8.82 -0.93
N ASP A 98 18.87 9.50 -1.60
CA ASP A 98 18.55 10.46 -2.66
C ASP A 98 17.71 9.82 -3.77
N LYS A 99 18.01 8.58 -4.15
CA LYS A 99 17.22 7.83 -5.14
C LYS A 99 15.80 7.55 -4.65
N LYS A 100 15.65 7.11 -3.39
CA LYS A 100 14.33 6.84 -2.80
C LYS A 100 13.49 8.11 -2.73
N GLU A 101 14.07 9.21 -2.25
CA GLU A 101 13.39 10.50 -2.19
C GLU A 101 12.94 10.97 -3.57
N GLN A 102 13.80 10.86 -4.59
CA GLN A 102 13.43 11.20 -5.96
C GLN A 102 12.31 10.32 -6.53
N GLU A 103 12.28 9.04 -6.18
CA GLU A 103 11.22 8.13 -6.61
C GLU A 103 9.89 8.47 -5.93
N GLU A 104 9.90 8.72 -4.63
CA GLU A 104 8.74 9.16 -3.85
C GLU A 104 8.19 10.49 -4.38
N GLU A 105 9.05 11.49 -4.60
CA GLU A 105 8.65 12.77 -5.19
C GLU A 105 8.04 12.60 -6.58
N ARG A 106 8.59 11.69 -7.40
CA ARG A 106 8.03 11.39 -8.72
C ARG A 106 6.65 10.74 -8.62
N GLN A 107 6.43 9.87 -7.64
CA GLN A 107 5.13 9.24 -7.41
C GLN A 107 4.10 10.29 -6.96
N VAL A 108 4.43 11.08 -5.93
CA VAL A 108 3.57 12.16 -5.44
C VAL A 108 3.21 13.12 -6.57
N ARG A 109 4.19 13.59 -7.36
CA ARG A 109 3.92 14.49 -8.50
C ARG A 109 3.03 13.85 -9.58
N ARG A 110 3.10 12.53 -9.78
CA ARG A 110 2.22 11.83 -10.74
C ARG A 110 0.80 11.77 -10.22
N GLU A 111 0.62 11.46 -8.94
CA GLU A 111 -0.67 11.43 -8.28
C GLU A 111 -1.32 12.83 -8.27
N GLU A 112 -0.57 13.85 -7.88
CA GLU A 112 -1.04 15.25 -7.90
C GLU A 112 -1.49 15.68 -9.30
N LYS A 113 -0.72 15.34 -10.35
CA LYS A 113 -1.11 15.63 -11.74
C LYS A 113 -2.38 14.92 -12.15
N LEU A 114 -2.56 13.66 -11.74
CA LEU A 114 -3.76 12.88 -12.03
C LEU A 114 -4.98 13.46 -11.31
N ILE A 115 -4.83 13.80 -10.03
CA ILE A 115 -5.87 14.46 -9.22
C ILE A 115 -6.24 15.79 -9.86
N ALA A 116 -5.27 16.64 -10.21
CA ALA A 116 -5.52 17.93 -10.85
C ALA A 116 -6.27 17.77 -12.19
N ALA A 117 -5.88 16.82 -13.03
CA ALA A 117 -6.56 16.54 -14.29
C ALA A 117 -7.99 16.05 -14.09
N ASN A 118 -8.24 15.21 -13.09
CA ASN A 118 -9.58 14.75 -12.75
C ASN A 118 -10.43 15.89 -12.19
N MET A 119 -9.89 16.69 -11.28
CA MET A 119 -10.55 17.85 -10.70
C MET A 119 -10.94 18.89 -11.75
N ALA A 120 -10.13 19.06 -12.81
CA ALA A 120 -10.48 19.91 -13.94
C ALA A 120 -11.69 19.40 -14.75
N LYS A 121 -11.88 18.08 -14.83
CA LYS A 121 -13.02 17.45 -15.55
C LYS A 121 -14.30 17.39 -14.70
N MET A 122 -14.17 17.41 -13.38
CA MET A 122 -15.29 17.27 -12.45
C MET A 122 -16.44 18.27 -12.68
N PRO A 123 -16.22 19.58 -12.93
CA PRO A 123 -17.31 20.52 -13.15
C PRO A 123 -18.20 20.14 -14.33
N GLN A 124 -17.60 19.73 -15.45
CA GLN A 124 -18.35 19.29 -16.64
C GLN A 124 -19.17 18.04 -16.34
N MET A 125 -18.56 17.05 -15.68
CA MET A 125 -19.26 15.82 -15.27
C MET A 125 -20.44 16.10 -14.32
N ILE A 126 -20.31 17.07 -13.42
CA ILE A 126 -21.38 17.47 -12.51
C ILE A 126 -22.53 18.12 -13.29
N GLU A 127 -22.24 18.97 -14.26
CA GLU A 127 -23.26 19.59 -15.12
C GLU A 127 -24.01 18.54 -15.94
N ASP A 128 -23.29 17.61 -16.57
CA ASP A 128 -23.89 16.55 -17.36
C ASP A 128 -24.75 15.63 -16.49
N TRP A 129 -24.28 15.24 -15.30
CA TRP A 129 -25.09 14.48 -14.35
C TRP A 129 -26.36 15.23 -13.93
N ARG A 130 -26.28 16.54 -13.69
CA ARG A 130 -27.45 17.37 -13.35
C ARG A 130 -28.44 17.42 -14.52
N ARG A 131 -27.95 17.55 -15.76
CA ARG A 131 -28.79 17.52 -16.98
C ARG A 131 -29.47 16.17 -17.14
N GLU A 132 -28.76 15.08 -17.00
CA GLU A 132 -29.33 13.73 -17.06
C GLU A 132 -30.40 13.51 -15.99
N LYS A 133 -30.14 13.96 -14.77
CA LYS A 133 -31.10 13.87 -13.66
C LYS A 133 -32.36 14.69 -13.94
N ALA A 134 -32.21 15.89 -14.50
CA ALA A 134 -33.34 16.73 -14.90
C ALA A 134 -34.16 16.08 -16.03
N ALA A 135 -33.49 15.60 -17.08
CA ALA A 135 -34.13 14.92 -18.21
C ALA A 135 -34.86 13.64 -17.77
N ARG A 136 -34.27 12.87 -16.84
CA ARG A 136 -34.94 11.71 -16.25
C ARG A 136 -36.20 12.11 -15.49
N LYS A 137 -36.14 13.16 -14.67
CA LYS A 137 -37.29 13.68 -13.92
C LYS A 137 -38.39 14.20 -14.85
N GLU A 138 -38.03 14.82 -15.96
CA GLU A 138 -38.97 15.29 -16.99
C GLU A 138 -39.65 14.12 -17.68
N LYS A 139 -38.91 13.10 -18.11
CA LYS A 139 -39.48 11.86 -18.66
C LYS A 139 -40.44 11.19 -17.67
N GLU A 140 -40.06 11.09 -16.39
CA GLU A 140 -40.93 10.53 -15.35
C GLU A 140 -42.21 11.37 -15.16
N ARG A 141 -42.16 12.70 -15.32
CA ARG A 141 -43.33 13.59 -15.28
C ARG A 141 -44.21 13.40 -16.52
N GLU A 142 -43.61 13.35 -17.70
CA GLU A 142 -44.33 13.08 -18.94
C GLU A 142 -45.03 11.71 -18.89
N ASP A 143 -44.35 10.68 -18.41
CA ASP A 143 -44.94 9.34 -18.28
C ASP A 143 -46.08 9.31 -17.26
N LYS A 144 -45.95 10.04 -16.14
CA LYS A 144 -47.06 10.22 -15.18
C LYS A 144 -48.24 10.95 -15.83
N ALA A 145 -48.00 12.06 -16.50
CA ALA A 145 -49.05 12.82 -17.20
C ALA A 145 -49.72 12.00 -18.31
N ARG A 146 -48.95 11.20 -19.07
CA ARG A 146 -49.49 10.26 -20.06
C ARG A 146 -50.38 9.20 -19.41
N ARG A 147 -49.93 8.62 -18.29
CA ARG A 147 -50.72 7.65 -17.52
C ARG A 147 -52.01 8.27 -16.99
N GLU A 148 -51.95 9.49 -16.44
CA GLU A 148 -53.11 10.22 -15.94
C GLU A 148 -54.12 10.52 -17.05
N ARG A 149 -53.66 10.95 -18.23
CA ARG A 149 -54.52 11.14 -19.42
C ARG A 149 -55.22 9.84 -19.83
N LEU A 150 -54.49 8.74 -19.90
CA LEU A 150 -55.05 7.43 -20.23
C LEU A 150 -56.09 6.96 -19.19
N LEU A 151 -55.85 7.24 -17.91
CA LEU A 151 -56.79 6.91 -16.84
C LEU A 151 -58.05 7.80 -16.89
N ALA A 152 -57.92 9.09 -17.19
CA ALA A 152 -59.05 10.00 -17.33
C ALA A 152 -59.94 9.61 -18.52
N GLU A 153 -59.36 9.34 -19.69
CA GLU A 153 -60.11 8.89 -20.87
C GLU A 153 -60.82 7.53 -20.62
N ALA A 154 -60.18 6.62 -19.88
CA ALA A 154 -60.82 5.37 -19.46
C ALA A 154 -62.01 5.63 -18.52
N GLN A 155 -61.88 6.57 -17.59
CA GLN A 155 -62.97 6.97 -16.69
C GLN A 155 -64.14 7.57 -17.46
N GLU A 156 -63.91 8.40 -18.48
CA GLU A 156 -64.96 8.96 -19.32
C GLU A 156 -65.72 7.86 -20.10
N ARG A 157 -65.01 6.86 -20.62
CA ARG A 157 -65.62 5.80 -21.42
C ARG A 157 -66.36 4.74 -20.60
N PHE A 158 -65.88 4.44 -19.39
CA PHE A 158 -66.46 3.41 -18.52
C PHE A 158 -67.35 3.98 -17.39
N GLY A 159 -67.27 5.28 -17.10
CA GLY A 159 -68.11 5.98 -16.10
C GLY A 159 -67.74 5.75 -14.64
N HIS A 160 -66.67 5.00 -14.34
CA HIS A 160 -66.17 4.74 -12.99
C HIS A 160 -64.63 4.66 -12.96
N LYS A 161 -64.01 4.70 -11.78
CA LYS A 161 -62.56 4.62 -11.63
C LYS A 161 -62.07 3.21 -11.99
N VAL A 162 -61.27 3.10 -13.05
CA VAL A 162 -60.72 1.83 -13.56
C VAL A 162 -59.23 1.72 -13.25
N ASP A 163 -58.82 0.56 -12.74
CA ASP A 163 -57.41 0.26 -12.45
C ASP A 163 -56.61 -0.11 -13.70
N HIS A 164 -55.37 0.36 -13.75
CA HIS A 164 -54.40 0.09 -14.82
C HIS A 164 -54.08 -1.40 -15.08
N ARG A 165 -54.33 -2.29 -14.10
CA ARG A 165 -54.07 -3.74 -14.20
C ARG A 165 -55.26 -4.52 -14.75
N SER A 166 -56.42 -3.87 -14.90
CA SER A 166 -57.63 -4.53 -15.38
C SER A 166 -57.55 -4.88 -16.87
N VAL A 167 -58.16 -6.01 -17.25
CA VAL A 167 -58.20 -6.49 -18.64
C VAL A 167 -58.88 -5.47 -19.56
N LYS A 168 -59.97 -4.86 -19.08
CA LYS A 168 -60.75 -3.84 -19.81
C LYS A 168 -59.93 -2.59 -20.14
N PHE A 169 -59.04 -2.16 -19.24
CA PHE A 169 -58.14 -1.02 -19.49
C PHE A 169 -57.08 -1.37 -20.55
N GLN A 170 -56.53 -2.58 -20.49
CA GLN A 170 -55.54 -3.05 -21.47
C GLN A 170 -56.13 -3.14 -22.88
N GLU A 171 -57.36 -3.63 -23.02
CA GLU A 171 -58.08 -3.65 -24.30
C GLU A 171 -58.30 -2.24 -24.86
N LEU A 172 -58.72 -1.29 -24.02
CA LEU A 172 -58.90 0.11 -24.40
C LEU A 172 -57.59 0.72 -24.92
N VAL A 173 -56.48 0.53 -24.19
CA VAL A 173 -55.15 1.02 -24.60
C VAL A 173 -54.74 0.40 -25.95
N GLN A 174 -54.96 -0.90 -26.16
CA GLN A 174 -54.67 -1.56 -27.43
C GLN A 174 -55.51 -1.02 -28.60
N GLU A 175 -56.79 -0.71 -28.39
CA GLU A 175 -57.62 -0.05 -29.40
C GLU A 175 -57.08 1.33 -29.77
N MET A 176 -56.65 2.11 -28.77
CA MET A 176 -56.11 3.46 -28.95
C MET A 176 -54.77 3.43 -29.69
N GLU A 177 -53.85 2.55 -29.31
CA GLU A 177 -52.58 2.35 -30.03
C GLU A 177 -52.81 1.93 -31.48
N LYS A 178 -53.80 1.07 -31.76
CA LYS A 178 -54.18 0.68 -33.12
C LYS A 178 -54.69 1.88 -33.94
N LYS A 179 -55.51 2.76 -33.34
CA LYS A 179 -56.01 3.98 -33.99
C LYS A 179 -54.87 4.98 -34.25
N GLN A 180 -54.06 5.29 -33.25
CA GLN A 180 -52.90 6.18 -33.38
C GLN A 180 -51.88 5.66 -34.40
N ARG A 181 -51.61 4.35 -34.43
CA ARG A 181 -50.71 3.75 -35.43
C ARG A 181 -51.25 3.86 -36.85
N LYS A 182 -52.57 3.79 -37.06
CA LYS A 182 -53.21 4.02 -38.36
C LYS A 182 -53.08 5.48 -38.78
N GLU A 183 -53.35 6.42 -37.88
CA GLU A 183 -53.22 7.87 -38.14
C GLU A 183 -51.78 8.29 -38.44
N LEU A 184 -50.80 7.78 -37.68
CA LEU A 184 -49.38 8.04 -37.94
C LEU A 184 -48.94 7.47 -39.28
N LYS A 185 -49.45 6.30 -39.69
CA LYS A 185 -49.18 5.75 -41.02
C LYS A 185 -49.79 6.61 -42.12
N LEU A 186 -50.98 7.16 -41.92
CA LEU A 186 -51.64 8.05 -42.88
C LEU A 186 -50.90 9.39 -42.99
N LYS A 187 -50.57 10.03 -41.86
CA LYS A 187 -49.77 11.28 -41.82
C LYS A 187 -48.39 11.09 -42.46
N LYS A 188 -47.71 9.96 -42.21
CA LYS A 188 -46.44 9.63 -42.88
C LYS A 188 -46.60 9.43 -44.39
N LYS A 189 -47.72 8.83 -44.85
CA LYS A 189 -48.02 8.71 -46.29
C LYS A 189 -48.30 10.07 -46.90
N GLN A 190 -49.10 10.92 -46.25
CA GLN A 190 -49.40 12.28 -46.70
C GLN A 190 -48.15 13.14 -46.80
N LEU A 191 -47.27 13.14 -45.78
CA LEU A 191 -45.99 13.86 -45.83
C LEU A 191 -45.06 13.35 -46.94
N LYS A 192 -45.08 12.05 -47.25
CA LYS A 192 -44.33 11.49 -48.39
C LYS A 192 -44.91 11.91 -49.73
N GLU A 193 -46.24 11.93 -49.87
CA GLU A 193 -46.92 12.42 -51.07
C GLU A 193 -46.72 13.93 -51.25
N GLU A 194 -46.72 14.71 -50.17
CA GLU A 194 -46.41 16.15 -50.18
C GLU A 194 -44.94 16.42 -50.48
N ALA A 195 -44.00 15.65 -49.94
CA ALA A 195 -42.59 15.74 -50.29
C ALA A 195 -42.33 15.38 -51.77
N LYS A 196 -43.03 14.37 -52.30
CA LYS A 196 -42.99 14.01 -53.72
C LYS A 196 -43.62 15.09 -54.61
N LYS A 197 -44.73 15.70 -54.21
CA LYS A 197 -45.37 16.82 -54.92
C LYS A 197 -44.51 18.08 -54.88
N LYS A 198 -43.82 18.37 -53.77
CA LYS A 198 -42.85 19.48 -53.67
C LYS A 198 -41.58 19.21 -54.49
N ALA A 199 -41.11 17.97 -54.56
CA ALA A 199 -40.01 17.60 -55.45
C ALA A 199 -40.41 17.69 -56.94
N ALA A 200 -41.62 17.28 -57.30
CA ALA A 200 -42.13 17.40 -58.68
C ALA A 200 -42.51 18.83 -59.09
N ALA A 201 -42.77 19.74 -58.14
CA ALA A 201 -42.99 21.16 -58.40
C ALA A 201 -41.69 21.98 -58.40
N ALA A 202 -40.57 21.40 -57.94
CA ALA A 202 -39.23 21.99 -58.01
C ALA A 202 -38.49 21.66 -59.33
N ASP A 203 -39.09 20.85 -60.21
CA ASP A 203 -38.67 20.67 -61.60
C ASP A 203 -39.79 21.15 -62.54
N PRO A 204 -39.74 22.42 -62.97
CA PRO A 204 -39.71 22.64 -64.42
C PRO A 204 -38.80 23.82 -64.80
N GLU A 205 -37.56 23.51 -65.21
CA GLU A 205 -36.91 24.28 -66.28
C GLU A 205 -36.39 23.29 -67.36
N PRO A 206 -36.89 23.37 -68.60
CA PRO A 206 -36.31 22.63 -69.71
C PRO A 206 -35.02 23.33 -70.16
N VAL A 207 -33.88 22.71 -69.87
CA VAL A 207 -32.59 23.13 -70.45
C VAL A 207 -32.59 22.75 -71.94
N PRO A 208 -32.42 23.70 -72.88
CA PRO A 208 -32.29 23.37 -74.29
C PRO A 208 -30.94 22.70 -74.56
N VAL A 209 -31.00 21.66 -75.38
CA VAL A 209 -29.86 20.94 -75.94
C VAL A 209 -28.98 21.91 -76.73
N SER A 210 -27.74 22.13 -76.30
CA SER A 210 -26.65 22.60 -77.18
C SER A 210 -25.52 21.58 -77.18
N ALA A 211 -25.29 21.04 -78.37
CA ALA A 211 -24.09 20.30 -78.74
C ALA A 211 -22.91 21.27 -78.87
N GLY A 212 -21.71 20.84 -78.46
CA GLY A 212 -20.49 21.62 -78.66
C GLY A 212 -19.25 21.02 -78.00
N ALA A 213 -18.53 20.23 -78.79
CA ALA A 213 -17.13 19.81 -78.68
C ALA A 213 -16.19 20.60 -77.73
N ALA A 214 -15.32 19.90 -77.00
CA ALA A 214 -13.87 19.92 -77.22
C ALA A 214 -13.11 19.04 -76.20
N GLU A 215 -12.05 18.43 -76.72
CA GLU A 215 -11.08 17.49 -76.17
C GLU A 215 -10.06 18.13 -75.19
N PRO A 216 -9.09 17.36 -74.63
CA PRO A 216 -8.48 17.56 -73.31
C PRO A 216 -7.13 18.31 -73.34
N ALA A 217 -6.69 18.72 -72.14
CA ALA A 217 -5.28 18.87 -71.76
C ALA A 217 -5.14 18.70 -70.24
#